data_AF-A0A9D9HVJ9-F1
#
_entry.id   AF-A0A9D9HVJ9-F1
#
_cell.length_a   1.000
_cell.length_b   1.000
_cell.length_c   1.000
_cell.angle_alpha   90.00
_cell.angle_beta   90.00
_cell.angle_gamma   90.00
#
_symmetry.space_group_name_H-M   'P 1'
#
loop_
_entity.id
_entity.type
_entity.pdbx_description
1 polymer ?
#
loop_
_entity_poly.entity_id
_entity_poly.type
_entity_poly.pdbx_seq_one_letter_code
_entity_poly.pdbx_strand_id
1 'polypeptide(L)'
;VGYLCIAIACMEKYNVLKRKNRVLEEALTENEQEKVSILMERQSEQQQALQKGELEWFAGKIKMFSEEEQKAILASAYAFTEHDLILPPSITVQPNEMCSQQELMYFVYSAFSNMGKKRSDIVNFLCQVFKAYFPAGESAVSKKMPGLDKVKEKREKEKNSSKLSS
;
A
#
# COMPACT_ATOMS: atom_id res chain seq x y z
N VAL A 1 -34.44 20.09 61.01
CA VAL A 1 -34.84 18.81 60.37
C VAL A 1 -35.06 18.94 58.86
N GLY A 2 -35.88 19.88 58.35
CA GLY A 2 -36.16 20.01 56.90
C GLY A 2 -34.95 20.26 55.98
N TYR A 3 -34.03 21.16 56.35
CA TYR A 3 -32.83 21.45 55.54
C TYR A 3 -31.89 20.25 55.36
N LEU A 4 -31.76 19.40 56.39
CA LEU A 4 -30.97 18.17 56.33
C LEU A 4 -31.56 17.17 55.32
N CYS A 5 -32.88 17.01 55.30
CA CYS A 5 -33.55 16.13 54.34
C CYS A 5 -33.35 16.59 52.87
N ILE A 6 -33.39 17.90 52.63
CA ILE A 6 -33.14 18.47 51.29
C ILE A 6 -31.68 18.23 50.87
N ALA A 7 -30.73 18.45 51.78
CA ALA A 7 -29.32 18.22 51.51
C ALA A 7 -29.02 16.74 51.17
N ILE A 8 -29.62 15.79 51.91
CA ILE A 8 -29.50 14.35 51.63
C ILE A 8 -30.09 14.02 50.25
N ALA A 9 -31.28 14.51 49.92
CA ALA A 9 -31.91 14.28 48.62
C ALA A 9 -31.09 14.85 47.44
N CYS A 10 -30.46 16.01 47.62
CA CYS A 10 -29.54 16.59 46.63
C CYS A 10 -28.28 15.72 46.45
N MET A 11 -27.69 15.23 47.54
CA MET A 11 -26.51 14.36 47.51
C MET A 11 -26.82 13.00 46.86
N GLU A 12 -27.96 12.40 47.16
CA GLU A 12 -28.41 11.16 46.50
C GLU A 12 -28.58 11.35 44.99
N LYS A 13 -29.24 12.44 44.56
CA LYS A 13 -29.39 12.79 43.14
C LYS A 13 -28.03 13.01 42.47
N TYR A 14 -27.11 13.70 43.11
CA TYR A 14 -25.75 13.91 42.61
C TYR A 14 -25.00 12.57 42.44
N ASN A 15 -25.10 11.66 43.41
CA ASN A 15 -24.46 10.35 43.33
C ASN A 15 -25.02 9.50 42.17
N VAL A 16 -26.34 9.52 41.96
CA VAL A 16 -26.98 8.88 40.81
C VAL A 16 -26.47 9.48 39.50
N LEU A 17 -26.41 10.82 39.42
CA LEU A 17 -25.93 11.52 38.22
C LEU A 17 -24.46 11.20 37.95
N LYS A 18 -23.61 11.20 38.98
CA LYS A 18 -22.18 10.86 38.87
C LYS A 18 -21.96 9.45 38.34
N ARG A 19 -22.75 8.47 38.80
CA ARG A 19 -22.70 7.09 38.28
C ARG A 19 -23.13 7.02 36.81
N LYS A 20 -24.24 7.67 36.45
CA LYS A 20 -24.71 7.73 35.05
C LYS A 20 -23.70 8.41 34.14
N ASN A 21 -23.10 9.50 34.59
CA ASN A 21 -22.06 10.21 33.83
C ASN A 21 -20.85 9.30 33.60
N ARG A 22 -20.37 8.58 34.62
CA ARG A 22 -19.29 7.60 34.45
C ARG A 22 -19.63 6.52 33.41
N VAL A 23 -20.83 5.95 33.45
CA VAL A 23 -21.28 4.95 32.46
C VAL A 23 -21.33 5.55 31.05
N LEU A 24 -21.75 6.81 30.91
CA LEU A 24 -21.77 7.51 29.62
C LEU A 24 -20.35 7.76 29.08
N GLU A 25 -19.41 8.17 29.92
CA GLU A 25 -18.00 8.36 29.52
C GLU A 25 -17.35 7.04 29.10
N GLU A 26 -17.61 5.95 29.82
CA GLU A 26 -17.14 4.61 29.47
C GLU A 26 -17.73 4.16 28.11
N ALA A 27 -19.04 4.32 27.92
CA ALA A 27 -19.71 3.98 26.64
C ALA A 27 -19.25 4.87 25.47
N LEU A 28 -18.97 6.15 25.73
CA LEU A 28 -18.43 7.07 24.71
C LEU A 28 -17.03 6.61 24.28
N THR A 29 -16.17 6.27 25.24
CA THR A 29 -14.81 5.78 24.98
C THR A 29 -14.83 4.48 24.17
N GLU A 30 -15.71 3.53 24.53
CA GLU A 30 -15.88 2.28 23.78
C GLU A 30 -16.36 2.54 22.35
N ASN A 31 -17.34 3.44 22.17
CA ASN A 31 -17.84 3.80 20.85
C ASN A 31 -16.78 4.48 19.98
N GLU A 32 -15.92 5.32 20.57
CA GLU A 32 -14.80 5.95 19.88
C GLU A 32 -13.74 4.91 19.46
N GLN A 33 -13.40 3.97 20.36
CA GLN A 33 -12.48 2.88 20.05
C GLN A 33 -13.01 1.97 18.93
N GLU A 34 -14.29 1.60 18.97
CA GLU A 34 -14.94 0.80 17.94
C GLU A 34 -14.91 1.50 16.59
N LYS A 35 -15.25 2.80 16.54
CA LYS A 35 -15.17 3.61 15.31
C LYS A 35 -13.76 3.63 14.74
N VAL A 36 -12.74 3.84 15.58
CA VAL A 36 -11.34 3.83 15.14
C VAL A 36 -10.95 2.46 14.59
N SER A 37 -11.37 1.38 15.25
CA SER A 37 -11.10 0.01 14.80
C SER A 37 -11.72 -0.27 13.42
N ILE A 38 -12.99 0.06 13.22
CA ILE A 38 -13.69 -0.13 11.94
C ILE A 38 -13.03 0.70 10.82
N LEU A 39 -12.63 1.93 11.11
CA LEU A 39 -11.97 2.79 10.13
C LEU A 39 -10.59 2.23 9.73
N MET A 40 -9.82 1.74 10.71
CA MET A 40 -8.52 1.10 10.48
C MET A 40 -8.67 -0.16 9.63
N GLU A 41 -9.63 -1.02 9.96
CA GLU A 41 -9.89 -2.25 9.19
C GLU A 41 -10.25 -1.92 7.75
N ARG A 42 -11.21 -1.02 7.52
CA ARG A 42 -11.58 -0.56 6.17
C ARG A 42 -10.38 0.00 5.40
N GLN A 43 -9.53 0.80 6.05
CA GLN A 43 -8.35 1.36 5.41
C GLN A 43 -7.35 0.25 5.02
N SER A 44 -7.17 -0.75 5.89
CA SER A 44 -6.28 -1.89 5.63
C SER A 44 -6.78 -2.75 4.46
N GLU A 45 -8.08 -3.02 4.37
CA GLU A 45 -8.70 -3.75 3.26
C GLU A 45 -8.53 -3.00 1.93
N GLN A 46 -8.74 -1.68 1.94
CA GLN A 46 -8.54 -0.85 0.75
C GLN A 46 -7.08 -0.87 0.28
N GLN A 47 -6.14 -0.79 1.23
CA GLN A 47 -4.72 -0.86 0.93
C GLN A 47 -4.33 -2.24 0.36
N GLN A 48 -4.87 -3.32 0.93
CA GLN A 48 -4.62 -4.68 0.46
C GLN A 48 -5.21 -4.91 -0.94
N ALA A 49 -6.42 -4.42 -1.21
CA ALA A 49 -7.05 -4.50 -2.52
C ALA A 49 -6.25 -3.73 -3.59
N LEU A 50 -5.74 -2.55 -3.23
CA LEU A 50 -4.87 -1.76 -4.11
C LEU A 50 -3.56 -2.50 -4.40
N GLN A 51 -2.89 -3.03 -3.36
CA GLN A 51 -1.65 -3.80 -3.52
C GLN A 51 -1.86 -5.01 -4.43
N LYS A 52 -2.93 -5.78 -4.18
CA LYS A 52 -3.28 -6.93 -5.01
C LYS A 52 -3.51 -6.54 -6.47
N GLY A 53 -4.28 -5.48 -6.72
CA GLY A 53 -4.56 -5.01 -8.09
C GLY A 53 -3.31 -4.52 -8.83
N GLU A 54 -2.39 -3.83 -8.14
CA GLU A 54 -1.12 -3.39 -8.76
C GLU A 54 -0.17 -4.56 -9.03
N LEU A 55 -0.13 -5.56 -8.13
CA LEU A 55 0.65 -6.79 -8.36
C LEU A 55 0.08 -7.64 -9.49
N GLU A 56 -1.24 -7.77 -9.60
CA GLU A 56 -1.90 -8.46 -10.71
C GLU A 56 -1.63 -7.76 -12.05
N TRP A 57 -1.70 -6.43 -12.09
CA TRP A 57 -1.33 -5.67 -13.28
C TRP A 57 0.16 -5.86 -13.62
N PHE A 58 1.05 -5.80 -12.62
CA PHE A 58 2.48 -6.00 -12.82
C PHE A 58 2.76 -7.42 -13.34
N ALA A 59 2.13 -8.45 -12.77
CA ALA A 59 2.16 -9.83 -13.25
C ALA A 59 1.73 -9.91 -14.73
N GLY A 60 0.66 -9.20 -15.09
CA GLY A 60 0.21 -9.08 -16.49
C GLY A 60 1.25 -8.45 -17.40
N LYS A 61 1.98 -7.44 -16.92
CA LYS A 61 3.06 -6.78 -17.67
C LYS A 61 4.29 -7.65 -17.81
N ILE A 62 4.63 -8.48 -16.85
CA ILE A 62 5.82 -9.34 -16.92
C ILE A 62 5.61 -10.65 -17.70
N LYS A 63 4.44 -10.86 -18.32
CA LYS A 63 4.10 -12.08 -19.07
C LYS A 63 5.06 -12.43 -20.21
N MET A 64 5.87 -11.49 -20.69
CA MET A 64 6.88 -11.77 -21.72
C MET A 64 8.11 -12.52 -21.20
N PHE A 65 8.35 -12.58 -19.89
CA PHE A 65 9.45 -13.35 -19.29
C PHE A 65 9.10 -14.85 -19.21
N SER A 66 10.09 -15.72 -18.94
CA SER A 66 9.80 -17.14 -18.72
C SER A 66 8.96 -17.36 -17.45
N GLU A 67 8.29 -18.51 -17.30
CA GLU A 67 7.50 -18.78 -16.09
C GLU A 67 8.36 -18.77 -14.82
N GLU A 68 9.59 -19.26 -14.90
CA GLU A 68 10.54 -19.29 -13.79
C GLU A 68 10.97 -17.87 -13.41
N GLU A 69 11.25 -17.02 -14.41
CA GLU A 69 11.60 -15.61 -14.20
C GLU A 69 10.42 -14.85 -13.60
N GLN A 70 9.21 -15.05 -14.12
CA GLN A 70 7.99 -14.44 -13.59
C GLN A 70 7.78 -14.83 -12.12
N LYS A 71 7.93 -16.11 -11.76
CA LYS A 71 7.80 -16.58 -10.37
C LYS A 71 8.84 -15.92 -9.47
N ALA A 72 10.09 -15.83 -9.90
CA ALA A 72 11.16 -15.22 -9.11
C ALA A 72 10.99 -13.70 -8.95
N ILE A 73 10.56 -13.00 -10.00
CA ILE A 73 10.25 -11.56 -9.98
C ILE A 73 9.07 -11.29 -9.04
N LEU A 74 7.98 -12.06 -9.16
CA LEU A 74 6.80 -11.89 -8.32
C LEU A 74 7.11 -12.18 -6.86
N ALA A 75 7.85 -13.24 -6.55
CA ALA A 75 8.28 -13.53 -5.18
C ALA A 75 9.06 -12.35 -4.57
N SER A 76 9.95 -11.73 -5.36
CA SER A 76 10.69 -10.54 -4.94
C SER A 76 9.76 -9.33 -4.76
N ALA A 77 8.78 -9.15 -5.65
CA ALA A 77 7.79 -8.08 -5.57
C ALA A 77 6.90 -8.22 -4.32
N TYR A 78 6.42 -9.42 -4.00
CA TYR A 78 5.63 -9.70 -2.79
C TYR A 78 6.41 -9.39 -1.52
N ALA A 79 7.66 -9.86 -1.42
CA ALA A 79 8.54 -9.55 -0.29
C ALA A 79 8.77 -8.04 -0.14
N PHE A 80 8.93 -7.33 -1.25
CA PHE A 80 9.10 -5.88 -1.25
C PHE A 80 7.83 -5.14 -0.85
N THR A 81 6.65 -5.61 -1.27
CA THR A 81 5.38 -4.94 -0.95
C THR A 81 4.94 -5.18 0.49
N GLU A 82 5.07 -6.41 0.99
CA GLU A 82 4.56 -6.82 2.31
C GLU A 82 5.55 -6.52 3.45
N HIS A 83 6.85 -6.64 3.20
CA HIS A 83 7.87 -6.55 4.25
C HIS A 83 8.90 -5.43 4.02
N ASP A 84 8.78 -4.66 2.94
CA ASP A 84 9.80 -3.68 2.52
C ASP A 84 11.20 -4.32 2.33
N LEU A 85 11.24 -5.62 2.05
CA LEU A 85 12.46 -6.39 1.84
C LEU A 85 12.68 -6.65 0.35
N ILE A 86 13.80 -6.17 -0.18
CA ILE A 86 14.22 -6.46 -1.55
C ILE A 86 15.09 -7.72 -1.51
N LEU A 87 14.49 -8.85 -1.86
CA LEU A 87 15.20 -10.12 -1.98
C LEU A 87 15.67 -10.28 -3.43
N PRO A 88 16.96 -10.58 -3.68
CA PRO A 88 17.41 -10.95 -5.01
C PRO A 88 16.67 -12.21 -5.48
N PRO A 89 16.26 -12.27 -6.75
CA PRO A 89 15.59 -13.45 -7.29
C PRO A 89 16.51 -14.66 -7.27
N SER A 90 15.94 -15.84 -7.03
CA SER A 90 16.68 -17.12 -6.99
C SER A 90 17.34 -17.47 -8.33
N ILE A 91 16.92 -16.83 -9.42
CA ILE A 91 17.50 -16.96 -10.75
C ILE A 91 17.82 -15.59 -11.34
N THR A 92 18.77 -15.54 -12.26
CA THR A 92 19.11 -14.29 -12.95
C THR A 92 18.07 -14.01 -14.03
N VAL A 93 17.34 -12.90 -13.89
CA VAL A 93 16.41 -12.41 -14.91
C VAL A 93 17.21 -11.86 -16.09
N GLN A 94 17.04 -12.47 -17.27
CA GLN A 94 17.77 -12.07 -18.47
C GLN A 94 17.08 -10.92 -19.20
N PRO A 95 17.83 -10.08 -19.94
CA PRO A 95 17.25 -9.12 -20.86
C PRO A 95 16.38 -9.80 -21.91
N ASN A 96 15.16 -9.32 -22.06
CA ASN A 96 14.17 -9.84 -22.99
C ASN A 96 14.04 -8.85 -24.16
N GLU A 97 14.07 -9.36 -25.39
CA GLU A 97 14.00 -8.51 -26.59
C GLU A 97 12.68 -7.74 -26.70
N MET A 98 11.61 -8.25 -26.09
CA MET A 98 10.28 -7.64 -26.08
C MET A 98 10.06 -6.65 -24.92
N CYS A 99 11.04 -6.47 -24.03
CA CYS A 99 10.93 -5.53 -22.91
C CYS A 99 12.18 -4.68 -22.80
N SER A 100 12.07 -3.40 -23.17
CA SER A 100 13.17 -2.46 -23.01
C SER A 100 13.40 -2.08 -21.54
N GLN A 101 14.62 -1.61 -21.22
CA GLN A 101 14.93 -1.04 -19.90
C GLN A 101 13.93 0.05 -19.49
N GLN A 102 13.51 0.91 -20.44
CA GLN A 102 12.58 2.02 -20.15
C GLN A 102 11.17 1.53 -19.83
N GLU A 103 10.69 0.51 -20.54
CA GLU A 103 9.39 -0.12 -20.27
C GLU A 103 9.39 -0.79 -18.91
N LEU A 104 10.45 -1.55 -18.60
CA LEU A 104 10.60 -2.19 -17.31
C LEU A 104 10.63 -1.17 -16.15
N MET A 105 11.39 -0.09 -16.32
CA MET A 105 11.41 1.02 -15.37
C MET A 105 10.01 1.63 -15.20
N TYR A 106 9.26 1.79 -16.28
CA TYR A 106 7.89 2.30 -16.22
C TYR A 106 6.95 1.32 -15.49
N PHE A 107 6.97 0.02 -15.79
CA PHE A 107 6.11 -0.97 -15.15
C PHE A 107 6.35 -1.04 -13.64
N VAL A 108 7.62 -1.19 -13.26
CA VAL A 108 8.04 -1.31 -11.87
C VAL A 108 7.75 -0.02 -11.10
N TYR A 109 8.07 1.15 -11.65
CA TYR A 109 7.76 2.42 -11.00
C TYR A 109 6.26 2.67 -10.89
N SER A 110 5.48 2.35 -11.93
CA SER A 110 4.03 2.54 -11.92
C SER A 110 3.37 1.70 -10.83
N ALA A 111 3.69 0.41 -10.74
CA ALA A 111 3.10 -0.47 -9.74
C ALA A 111 3.48 -0.03 -8.32
N PHE A 112 4.77 0.13 -8.04
CA PHE A 112 5.23 0.38 -6.67
C PHE A 112 4.99 1.81 -6.17
N SER A 113 5.00 2.82 -7.04
CA SER A 113 4.65 4.19 -6.63
C SER A 113 3.16 4.31 -6.30
N ASN A 114 2.27 3.60 -7.00
CA ASN A 114 0.85 3.51 -6.66
C ASN A 114 0.62 2.83 -5.31
N MET A 115 1.48 1.87 -4.94
CA MET A 115 1.48 1.25 -3.61
C MET A 115 2.17 2.10 -2.52
N GLY A 116 2.64 3.31 -2.85
CA GLY A 116 3.25 4.25 -1.89
C GLY A 116 4.73 4.00 -1.60
N LYS A 117 5.42 3.14 -2.37
CA LYS A 117 6.85 2.88 -2.16
C LYS A 117 7.71 4.07 -2.60
N LYS A 118 8.81 4.31 -1.88
CA LYS A 118 9.70 5.44 -2.16
C LYS A 118 10.47 5.22 -3.46
N ARG A 119 10.76 6.31 -4.17
CA ARG A 119 11.53 6.27 -5.43
C ARG A 119 12.90 5.59 -5.25
N SER A 120 13.59 5.83 -4.14
CA SER A 120 14.88 5.20 -3.81
C SER A 120 14.76 3.67 -3.74
N ASP A 121 13.73 3.20 -3.04
CA ASP A 121 13.55 1.77 -2.77
C ASP A 121 13.14 1.04 -4.05
N ILE A 122 12.34 1.69 -4.90
CA ILE A 122 12.01 1.19 -6.24
C ILE A 122 13.26 1.10 -7.13
N VAL A 123 14.15 2.09 -7.07
CA VAL A 123 15.42 2.06 -7.81
C VAL A 123 16.30 0.91 -7.33
N ASN A 124 16.41 0.72 -6.02
CA ASN A 124 17.13 -0.39 -5.43
C ASN A 124 16.52 -1.75 -5.87
N PHE A 125 15.19 -1.87 -5.88
CA PHE A 125 14.49 -3.05 -6.38
C PHE A 125 14.86 -3.36 -7.83
N LEU A 126 14.82 -2.36 -8.71
CA LEU A 126 15.23 -2.51 -10.12
C LEU A 126 16.67 -3.03 -10.23
N CYS A 127 17.60 -2.46 -9.48
CA CYS A 127 19.00 -2.85 -9.53
C CYS A 127 19.27 -4.24 -8.94
N GLN A 128 18.52 -4.68 -7.92
CA GLN A 128 18.73 -5.99 -7.31
C GLN A 128 18.03 -7.12 -8.05
N VAL A 129 16.80 -6.90 -8.50
CA VAL A 129 15.97 -7.93 -9.15
C VAL A 129 16.33 -8.05 -10.64
N PHE A 130 16.62 -6.92 -11.29
CA PHE A 130 16.94 -6.88 -12.72
C PHE A 130 18.39 -6.47 -12.97
N LYS A 131 19.33 -7.10 -12.25
CA LYS A 131 20.78 -6.80 -12.35
C LYS A 131 21.29 -6.78 -13.79
N ALA A 132 20.87 -7.73 -14.61
CA ALA A 132 21.29 -7.80 -16.01
C ALA A 132 20.76 -6.64 -16.87
N TYR A 133 19.58 -6.09 -16.53
CA TYR A 133 19.06 -4.89 -17.18
C TYR A 133 19.76 -3.62 -16.72
N PHE A 134 20.21 -3.54 -15.46
CA PHE A 134 20.73 -2.30 -14.89
C PHE A 134 22.16 -2.44 -14.35
N PRO A 135 23.16 -2.79 -15.19
CA PRO A 135 24.54 -3.00 -14.74
C PRO A 135 25.21 -1.70 -14.24
N ALA A 136 24.70 -0.53 -14.65
CA ALA A 136 25.20 0.77 -14.22
C ALA A 136 24.79 1.17 -12.79
N GLY A 137 23.96 0.34 -12.12
CA GLY A 137 23.56 0.54 -10.73
C GLY A 137 22.59 1.71 -10.48
N GLU A 138 22.31 1.96 -9.21
CA GLU A 138 21.21 2.83 -8.75
C GLU A 138 21.36 4.28 -9.23
N SER A 139 22.59 4.81 -9.29
CA SER A 139 22.84 6.20 -9.66
C SER A 139 22.40 6.52 -11.09
N ALA A 140 22.60 5.58 -12.02
CA ALA A 140 22.20 5.71 -13.41
C ALA A 140 20.69 5.53 -13.57
N VAL A 141 20.11 4.56 -12.84
CA VAL A 141 18.66 4.30 -12.86
C VAL A 141 17.90 5.49 -12.32
N SER A 142 18.28 6.02 -11.15
CA SER A 142 17.61 7.16 -10.49
C SER A 142 17.50 8.41 -11.38
N LYS A 143 18.54 8.70 -12.17
CA LYS A 143 18.55 9.81 -13.15
C LYS A 143 17.59 9.60 -14.32
N LYS A 144 17.39 8.34 -14.72
CA LYS A 144 16.52 7.95 -15.85
C LYS A 144 15.09 7.62 -15.42
N MET A 145 14.82 7.55 -14.12
CA MET A 145 13.51 7.19 -13.59
C MET A 145 12.44 8.18 -14.04
N PRO A 146 11.30 7.68 -14.56
CA PRO A 146 10.24 8.54 -15.07
C PRO A 146 9.66 9.43 -13.97
N GLY A 147 9.04 10.55 -14.38
CA GLY A 147 8.28 11.42 -13.47
C GLY A 147 6.93 10.80 -13.13
N LEU A 148 6.47 10.98 -11.89
CA LEU A 148 5.22 10.40 -11.40
C LEU A 148 4.01 10.82 -12.24
N ASP A 149 3.94 12.09 -12.65
CA ASP A 149 2.82 12.62 -13.43
C ASP A 149 2.70 11.94 -14.79
N LYS A 150 3.84 11.77 -15.49
CA LYS A 150 3.90 11.08 -16.78
C LYS A 150 3.48 9.61 -16.66
N VAL A 151 3.79 9.00 -15.52
CA VAL A 151 3.46 7.59 -15.26
C VAL A 151 1.96 7.43 -15.03
N LYS A 152 1.36 8.32 -14.23
CA LYS A 152 -0.09 8.34 -14.00
C LYS A 152 -0.87 8.60 -15.30
N GLU A 153 -0.46 9.58 -16.09
CA GLU A 153 -1.09 9.89 -17.37
C GLU A 153 -1.10 8.68 -18.32
N LYS A 154 0.04 7.98 -18.46
CA LYS A 154 0.11 6.76 -19.27
C LYS A 154 -0.79 5.65 -18.72
N ARG A 155 -0.87 5.49 -17.41
CA ARG A 155 -1.70 4.46 -16.77
C ARG A 155 -3.19 4.73 -16.95
N GLU A 156 -3.61 5.99 -16.93
CA GLU A 156 -4.97 6.41 -17.22
C GLU A 156 -5.36 6.17 -18.67
N LYS A 157 -4.47 6.51 -19.62
CA LYS A 157 -4.68 6.20 -21.05
C LYS A 157 -4.86 4.70 -21.28
N GLU A 158 -4.07 3.87 -20.61
CA GLU A 158 -4.17 2.42 -20.69
C GLU A 158 -5.53 1.92 -20.18
N LYS A 159 -5.96 2.37 -19.00
CA LYS A 159 -7.28 2.04 -18.41
C LYS A 159 -8.46 2.50 -19.29
N ASN A 160 -8.33 3.64 -19.96
CA ASN A 160 -9.36 4.15 -20.85
C ASN A 160 -9.41 3.35 -22.16
N SER A 161 -8.26 2.98 -22.71
CA SER A 161 -8.20 2.14 -23.91
C SER A 161 -8.82 0.76 -23.70
N SER A 162 -8.59 0.11 -22.55
CA SER A 162 -9.18 -1.19 -22.22
C SER A 162 -10.71 -1.12 -22.04
N LYS A 163 -11.24 0.03 -21.59
CA LYS A 163 -12.68 0.26 -21.45
C LYS A 163 -13.39 0.52 -22.78
N LEU A 164 -12.70 1.09 -23.78
CA LEU A 164 -13.27 1.27 -25.12
C LEU A 164 -13.23 -0.02 -25.96
N SER A 165 -12.40 -0.98 -25.59
CA SER A 165 -12.28 -2.28 -26.27
C SER A 165 -13.07 -3.43 -25.63
N SER A 166 -13.81 -3.16 -24.55
CA SER A 166 -14.68 -4.12 -23.85
C SER A 166 -16.14 -3.75 -24.07
#